data_AF-A0A955JJ38-F1
#
_entry.id   AF-A0A955JJ38-F1
#
_cell.length_a   1.000
_cell.length_b   1.000
_cell.length_c   1.000
_cell.angle_alpha   90.00
_cell.angle_beta   90.00
_cell.angle_gamma   90.00
#
_symmetry.space_group_name_H-M   'P 1'
#
loop_
_entity.id
_entity.type
_entity.pdbx_description
1 polymer ?
#
loop_
_entity_poly.entity_id
_entity_poly.type
_entity_poly.pdbx_seq_one_letter_code
_entity_poly.pdbx_strand_id
1 'polypeptide(L)'
;MGGIIVVAILLLVGLNGAHGTPSSTTVNKHTLAEAYLQKKQDDYGKCARSVEYGDSVITDVVIDNTYYGITQAEVKHLDRLADNFKAQVKKQCEKPIAEYEQNYATYKQTEQQIAKDTQSLFSKMLGNEPEVDDMALRQYDPKTIKLTGGDPLSDFVFTKADVEQYFAEHS
;
A
#
# COMPACT_ATOMS: atom_id res chain seq x y z
N MET A 1 -36.52 55.48 17.59
CA MET A 1 -36.53 54.16 18.26
C MET A 1 -36.86 53.11 17.22
N GLY A 2 -36.15 51.99 17.21
CA GLY A 2 -36.38 50.90 16.24
C GLY A 2 -35.16 50.49 15.44
N GLY A 3 -33.97 50.50 16.05
CA GLY A 3 -32.87 49.66 15.57
C GLY A 3 -33.08 48.22 16.04
N ILE A 4 -32.33 47.30 15.42
CA ILE A 4 -32.12 45.90 15.83
C ILE A 4 -33.21 44.91 15.37
N ILE A 5 -33.36 44.66 14.07
CA ILE A 5 -33.82 43.34 13.57
C ILE A 5 -33.19 43.02 12.19
N VAL A 6 -31.85 42.90 12.11
CA VAL A 6 -31.20 42.20 10.98
C VAL A 6 -30.02 41.31 11.44
N VAL A 7 -29.75 41.21 12.75
CA VAL A 7 -28.66 40.36 13.28
C VAL A 7 -29.12 38.92 13.56
N ALA A 8 -30.43 38.66 13.58
CA ALA A 8 -30.96 37.34 13.96
C ALA A 8 -30.95 36.29 12.83
N ILE A 9 -30.84 36.69 11.55
CA ILE A 9 -30.87 35.73 10.43
C ILE A 9 -29.47 35.15 10.13
N LEU A 10 -28.40 35.81 10.56
CA LEU A 10 -27.03 35.26 10.44
C LEU A 10 -26.69 34.23 11.53
N LEU A 11 -27.46 34.16 12.62
CA LEU A 11 -27.27 33.16 13.68
C LEU A 11 -27.89 31.80 13.36
N LEU A 12 -28.83 31.71 12.43
CA LEU A 12 -29.46 30.44 12.04
C LEU A 12 -28.63 29.62 11.04
N VAL A 13 -27.61 30.21 10.42
CA VAL A 13 -26.58 29.45 9.68
C VAL A 13 -25.52 28.88 10.64
N GLY A 14 -25.43 29.40 11.86
CA GLY A 14 -24.40 29.03 12.85
C GLY A 14 -24.73 27.80 13.72
N LEU A 15 -25.88 27.14 13.54
CA LEU A 15 -26.32 26.02 14.39
C LEU A 15 -26.32 24.66 13.70
N ASN A 16 -26.08 24.58 12.38
CA ASN A 16 -25.75 23.32 11.73
C ASN A 16 -24.25 23.06 11.84
N GLY A 17 -23.79 22.80 13.06
CA GLY A 17 -22.44 22.35 13.42
C GLY A 17 -21.30 23.14 12.77
N ALA A 18 -20.56 23.93 13.53
CA ALA A 18 -19.26 24.42 13.10
C ALA A 18 -18.31 23.22 12.87
N HIS A 19 -18.36 22.64 11.67
CA HIS A 19 -17.40 21.69 11.15
C HIS A 19 -16.28 22.54 10.57
N GLY A 20 -15.04 22.30 11.00
CA GLY A 20 -13.90 22.98 10.38
C GLY A 20 -13.77 22.53 8.92
N THR A 21 -13.27 23.43 8.08
CA THR A 21 -12.92 23.09 6.70
C THR A 21 -11.45 22.65 6.69
N PRO A 22 -11.12 21.46 6.16
CA PRO A 22 -9.73 21.04 6.04
C PRO A 22 -8.94 22.02 5.18
N SER A 23 -7.63 22.16 5.47
CA SER A 23 -6.78 23.01 4.65
C SER A 23 -6.66 22.47 3.21
N SER A 24 -6.59 23.35 2.21
CA SER A 24 -6.39 22.94 0.81
C SER A 24 -5.10 22.13 0.63
N THR A 25 -4.06 22.40 1.41
CA THR A 25 -2.83 21.61 1.42
C THR A 25 -3.06 20.19 1.91
N THR A 26 -3.87 19.99 2.96
CA THR A 26 -4.23 18.67 3.48
C THR A 26 -5.02 17.88 2.44
N VAL A 27 -6.04 18.51 1.84
CA VAL A 27 -6.88 17.88 0.82
C VAL A 27 -6.06 17.50 -0.42
N ASN A 28 -5.20 18.41 -0.90
CA ASN A 28 -4.35 18.13 -2.06
C ASN A 28 -3.38 16.96 -1.79
N LYS A 29 -2.76 16.91 -0.59
CA LYS A 29 -1.89 15.80 -0.21
C LYS A 29 -2.66 14.47 -0.14
N HIS A 30 -3.85 14.49 0.44
CA HIS A 30 -4.74 13.34 0.51
C HIS A 30 -5.07 12.81 -0.90
N THR A 31 -5.62 13.66 -1.77
CA THR A 31 -6.03 13.27 -3.13
C THR A 31 -4.86 12.77 -3.98
N LEU A 32 -3.67 13.39 -3.85
CA LEU A 32 -2.48 12.92 -4.58
C LEU A 32 -2.02 11.55 -4.08
N ALA A 33 -2.01 11.33 -2.76
CA ALA A 33 -1.65 10.04 -2.17
C ALA A 33 -2.66 8.96 -2.58
N GLU A 34 -3.96 9.25 -2.52
CA GLU A 34 -5.03 8.35 -2.94
C GLU A 34 -4.89 7.96 -4.42
N ALA A 35 -4.71 8.93 -5.31
CA ALA A 35 -4.54 8.68 -6.73
C ALA A 35 -3.29 7.83 -7.03
N TYR A 36 -2.20 8.05 -6.28
CA TYR A 36 -1.02 7.20 -6.38
C TYR A 36 -1.33 5.76 -5.94
N LEU A 37 -1.95 5.58 -4.78
CA LEU A 37 -2.29 4.27 -4.23
C LEU A 37 -3.18 3.49 -5.20
N GLN A 38 -4.26 4.11 -5.70
CA GLN A 38 -5.14 3.50 -6.68
C GLN A 38 -4.41 3.06 -7.96
N LYS A 39 -3.48 3.88 -8.45
CA LYS A 39 -2.71 3.57 -9.66
C LYS A 39 -1.66 2.48 -9.45
N LYS A 40 -1.13 2.34 -8.23
CA LYS A 40 0.04 1.50 -7.92
C LYS A 40 -0.26 0.27 -7.06
N GLN A 41 -1.52 0.05 -6.71
CA GLN A 41 -1.97 -1.06 -5.90
C GLN A 41 -1.58 -2.43 -6.48
N ASP A 42 -1.80 -2.66 -7.77
CA ASP A 42 -1.47 -3.93 -8.43
C ASP A 42 0.04 -4.16 -8.51
N ASP A 43 0.80 -3.13 -8.92
CA ASP A 43 2.27 -3.16 -8.98
C ASP A 43 2.85 -3.47 -7.59
N TYR A 44 2.32 -2.82 -6.54
CA TYR A 44 2.69 -3.07 -5.16
C TYR A 44 2.40 -4.51 -4.74
N GLY A 45 1.19 -5.00 -5.00
CA GLY A 45 0.77 -6.36 -4.67
C GLY A 45 1.72 -7.40 -5.27
N LYS A 46 1.99 -7.29 -6.58
CA LYS A 46 2.92 -8.18 -7.29
C LYS A 46 4.31 -8.13 -6.69
N CYS A 47 4.84 -6.93 -6.46
CA CYS A 47 6.19 -6.77 -5.91
C CYS A 47 6.31 -7.32 -4.49
N ALA A 48 5.35 -7.00 -3.61
CA ALA A 48 5.36 -7.46 -2.23
C ALA A 48 5.27 -9.00 -2.16
N ARG A 49 4.38 -9.62 -2.94
CA ARG A 49 4.30 -11.09 -3.03
C ARG A 49 5.54 -11.73 -3.60
N SER A 50 6.15 -11.12 -4.62
CA SER A 50 7.38 -11.66 -5.23
C SER A 50 8.53 -11.73 -4.24
N VAL A 51 8.63 -10.71 -3.37
CA VAL A 51 9.65 -10.67 -2.32
C VAL A 51 9.32 -11.61 -1.16
N GLU A 52 8.05 -11.76 -0.80
CA GLU A 52 7.63 -12.53 0.38
C GLU A 52 7.42 -14.03 0.10
N TYR A 53 6.84 -14.37 -1.05
CA TYR A 53 6.40 -15.73 -1.39
C TYR A 53 7.06 -16.31 -2.65
N GLY A 54 7.77 -15.49 -3.43
CA GLY A 54 8.42 -15.92 -4.68
C GLY A 54 9.50 -16.99 -4.49
N ASP A 55 10.01 -17.16 -3.27
CA ASP A 55 10.97 -18.21 -2.92
C ASP A 55 10.46 -19.63 -3.26
N SER A 56 9.15 -19.85 -3.11
CA SER A 56 8.52 -21.14 -3.45
C SER A 56 8.71 -21.51 -4.92
N VAL A 57 8.42 -20.57 -5.83
CA VAL A 57 8.58 -20.76 -7.28
C VAL A 57 10.04 -21.00 -7.67
N ILE A 58 10.96 -20.26 -7.05
CA ILE A 58 12.40 -20.39 -7.33
C ILE A 58 12.91 -21.74 -6.84
N THR A 59 12.47 -22.16 -5.64
CA THR A 59 12.84 -23.45 -5.06
C THR A 59 12.31 -24.61 -5.88
N ASP A 60 11.09 -24.53 -6.42
CA ASP A 60 10.53 -25.55 -7.31
C ASP A 60 11.42 -25.74 -8.57
N VAL A 61 11.92 -24.66 -9.16
CA VAL A 61 12.85 -24.74 -10.31
C VAL A 61 14.19 -25.38 -9.91
N VAL A 62 14.72 -25.05 -8.73
CA VAL A 62 15.93 -25.71 -8.22
C VAL A 62 15.69 -27.21 -8.04
N ILE A 63 14.58 -27.62 -7.41
CA ILE A 63 14.22 -29.02 -7.21
C ILE A 63 14.11 -29.77 -8.55
N ASP A 64 13.42 -29.19 -9.53
CA ASP A 64 13.28 -29.78 -10.88
C ASP A 64 14.65 -30.01 -11.54
N ASN A 65 15.61 -29.10 -11.35
CA ASN A 65 16.99 -29.23 -11.88
C ASN A 65 17.87 -30.20 -11.08
N THR A 66 17.55 -30.47 -9.81
CA THR A 66 18.37 -31.34 -8.93
C THR A 66 17.93 -32.81 -8.92
N TYR A 67 16.79 -33.13 -9.52
CA TYR A 67 16.17 -34.46 -9.42
C TYR A 67 17.00 -35.61 -10.04
N TYR A 68 18.02 -35.30 -10.85
CA TYR A 68 18.87 -36.27 -11.54
C TYR A 68 20.32 -36.29 -11.02
N GLY A 69 20.55 -36.95 -9.88
CA GLY A 69 21.88 -37.48 -9.52
C GLY A 69 23.04 -36.48 -9.51
N ILE A 70 22.77 -35.19 -9.25
CA ILE A 70 23.79 -34.13 -9.25
C ILE A 70 24.65 -34.16 -7.97
N THR A 71 25.85 -33.61 -8.08
CA THR A 71 26.83 -33.48 -7.00
C THR A 71 26.46 -32.38 -6.01
N GLN A 72 27.01 -32.43 -4.79
CA GLN A 72 26.86 -31.33 -3.82
C GLN A 72 27.41 -29.98 -4.31
N ALA A 73 28.39 -30.00 -5.22
CA ALA A 73 28.95 -28.77 -5.79
C ALA A 73 27.93 -28.09 -6.72
N GLU A 74 27.21 -28.88 -7.52
CA GLU A 74 26.14 -28.39 -8.40
C GLU A 74 24.94 -27.87 -7.61
N VAL A 75 24.53 -28.56 -6.53
CA VAL A 75 23.48 -28.06 -5.61
C VAL A 75 23.85 -26.68 -5.07
N LYS A 76 25.07 -26.52 -4.53
CA LYS A 76 25.54 -25.22 -4.01
C LYS A 76 25.61 -24.13 -5.08
N HIS A 77 25.85 -24.51 -6.33
CA HIS A 77 25.85 -23.55 -7.43
C HIS A 77 24.43 -23.08 -7.75
N LEU A 78 23.47 -24.00 -7.84
CA LEU A 78 22.05 -23.68 -8.04
C LEU A 78 21.48 -22.83 -6.90
N ASP A 79 21.83 -23.12 -5.63
CA ASP A 79 21.44 -22.31 -4.48
C ASP A 79 21.93 -20.85 -4.61
N ARG A 80 23.17 -20.66 -5.09
CA ARG A 80 23.70 -19.30 -5.33
C ARG A 80 22.97 -18.58 -6.46
N LEU A 81 22.61 -19.29 -7.53
CA LEU A 81 21.81 -18.70 -8.61
C LEU A 81 20.42 -18.29 -8.10
N ALA A 82 19.79 -19.14 -7.28
CA ALA A 82 18.54 -18.82 -6.62
C ALA A 82 18.65 -17.55 -5.76
N ASP A 83 19.69 -17.46 -4.91
CA ASP A 83 19.93 -16.30 -4.05
C ASP A 83 20.18 -15.01 -4.87
N ASN A 84 20.92 -15.10 -5.96
CA ASN A 84 21.16 -13.97 -6.86
C ASN A 84 19.87 -13.49 -7.52
N PHE A 85 19.03 -14.42 -8.00
CA PHE A 85 17.74 -14.08 -8.59
C PHE A 85 16.81 -13.42 -7.56
N LYS A 86 16.73 -13.96 -6.33
CA LYS A 86 15.98 -13.34 -5.22
C LYS A 86 16.47 -11.93 -4.93
N ALA A 87 17.79 -11.72 -4.90
CA ALA A 87 18.36 -10.40 -4.66
C ALA A 87 18.01 -9.41 -5.80
N GLN A 88 17.99 -9.87 -7.05
CA GLN A 88 17.57 -9.07 -8.19
C GLN A 88 16.10 -8.65 -8.09
N VAL A 89 15.20 -9.60 -7.79
CA VAL A 89 13.77 -9.32 -7.59
C VAL A 89 13.56 -8.34 -6.43
N LYS A 90 14.24 -8.55 -5.30
CA LYS A 90 14.17 -7.65 -4.15
C LYS A 90 14.59 -6.23 -4.50
N LYS A 91 15.70 -6.08 -5.24
CA LYS A 91 16.20 -4.77 -5.68
C LYS A 91 15.24 -4.08 -6.65
N GLN A 92 14.62 -4.84 -7.56
CA GLN A 92 13.61 -4.31 -8.47
C GLN A 92 12.37 -3.79 -7.71
N CYS A 93 11.96 -4.50 -6.66
CA CYS A 93 10.74 -4.21 -5.91
C CYS A 93 10.91 -3.25 -4.72
N GLU A 94 12.14 -2.95 -4.31
CA GLU A 94 12.43 -2.06 -3.18
C GLU A 94 11.76 -0.69 -3.31
N LYS A 95 11.93 -0.04 -4.46
CA LYS A 95 11.38 1.30 -4.70
C LYS A 95 9.84 1.30 -4.78
N PRO A 96 9.18 0.45 -5.60
CA PRO A 96 7.71 0.37 -5.62
C PRO A 96 7.08 0.12 -4.24
N ILE A 97 7.67 -0.78 -3.45
CA ILE A 97 7.19 -1.08 -2.09
C ILE A 97 7.31 0.15 -1.20
N ALA A 98 8.50 0.77 -1.16
CA ALA A 98 8.75 1.92 -0.31
C ALA A 98 7.86 3.13 -0.66
N GLU A 99 7.71 3.44 -1.96
CA GLU A 99 6.88 4.56 -2.41
C GLU A 99 5.40 4.32 -2.08
N TYR A 100 4.88 3.11 -2.27
CA TYR A 100 3.49 2.78 -1.95
C TYR A 100 3.23 2.92 -0.44
N GLU A 101 4.09 2.34 0.40
CA GLU A 101 3.95 2.41 1.86
C GLU A 101 4.07 3.84 2.40
N GLN A 102 4.95 4.66 1.81
CA GLN A 102 5.06 6.08 2.14
C GLN A 102 3.80 6.87 1.76
N ASN A 103 3.22 6.61 0.57
CA ASN A 103 1.97 7.26 0.15
C ASN A 103 0.79 6.78 1.00
N TYR A 104 0.74 5.51 1.41
CA TYR A 104 -0.27 5.01 2.34
C TYR A 104 -0.18 5.69 3.70
N ALA A 105 1.02 5.85 4.25
CA ALA A 105 1.23 6.59 5.50
C ALA A 105 0.75 8.05 5.37
N THR A 106 1.03 8.69 4.23
CA THR A 106 0.56 10.05 3.93
C THR A 106 -0.96 10.11 3.86
N TYR A 107 -1.59 9.22 3.09
CA TYR A 107 -3.04 9.09 2.95
C TYR A 107 -3.71 8.95 4.32
N LYS A 108 -3.26 7.97 5.12
CA LYS A 108 -3.76 7.71 6.47
C LYS A 108 -3.65 8.93 7.40
N GLN A 109 -2.50 9.61 7.37
CA GLN A 109 -2.30 10.80 8.19
C GLN A 109 -3.22 11.95 7.75
N THR A 110 -3.36 12.17 6.45
CA THR A 110 -4.21 13.24 5.93
C THR A 110 -5.70 12.96 6.14
N GLU A 111 -6.12 11.70 6.06
CA GLU A 111 -7.50 11.29 6.33
C GLU A 111 -7.86 11.52 7.80
N GLN A 112 -6.97 11.14 8.72
CA GLN A 112 -7.12 11.47 10.14
C GLN A 112 -7.19 12.98 10.40
N GLN A 113 -6.40 13.77 9.67
CA GLN A 113 -6.42 15.23 9.81
C GLN A 113 -7.72 15.82 9.26
N ILE A 114 -8.21 15.32 8.12
CA ILE A 114 -9.51 15.72 7.56
C ILE A 114 -10.62 15.42 8.57
N ALA A 115 -10.66 14.20 9.12
CA ALA A 115 -11.65 13.82 10.14
C ALA A 115 -11.62 14.74 11.37
N LYS A 116 -10.43 15.13 11.85
CA LYS A 116 -10.26 16.10 12.95
C LYS A 116 -10.71 17.52 12.59
N ASP A 117 -10.43 17.95 11.38
CA ASP A 117 -10.80 19.28 10.89
C ASP A 117 -12.31 19.37 10.73
N THR A 118 -12.94 18.35 10.14
CA THR A 118 -14.40 18.27 9.94
C THR A 118 -15.16 17.95 11.22
N GLN A 119 -14.51 17.47 12.27
CA GLN A 119 -15.18 17.14 13.53
C GLN A 119 -15.90 18.36 14.13
N SER A 120 -17.18 18.17 14.46
CA SER A 120 -18.00 19.23 15.07
C SER A 120 -17.43 19.69 16.42
N LEU A 121 -17.59 20.98 16.70
CA LEU A 121 -17.13 21.60 17.95
C LEU A 121 -17.80 20.98 19.21
N PHE A 122 -19.05 20.55 19.07
CA PHE A 122 -19.78 19.83 20.13
C PHE A 122 -19.19 18.44 20.40
N SER A 123 -18.85 17.69 19.35
CA SER A 123 -18.16 16.39 19.47
C SER A 123 -16.80 16.52 20.13
N LYS A 124 -16.05 17.59 19.84
CA LYS A 124 -14.78 17.92 20.51
C LYS A 124 -14.96 18.18 22.00
N MET A 125 -16.00 18.93 22.39
CA MET A 125 -16.31 19.21 23.80
C MET A 125 -16.71 17.95 24.58
N LEU A 126 -17.37 16.99 23.94
CA LEU A 126 -17.72 15.70 24.55
C LEU A 126 -16.55 14.72 24.64
N GLY A 127 -15.37 15.07 24.10
CA GLY A 127 -14.21 14.19 24.06
C GLY A 127 -14.35 13.01 23.09
N ASN A 128 -15.29 13.06 22.16
CA ASN A 128 -15.43 12.02 21.15
C ASN A 128 -14.21 12.04 20.22
N GLU A 129 -13.70 10.88 19.83
CA GLU A 129 -12.68 10.79 18.80
C GLU A 129 -13.30 11.01 17.41
N PRO A 130 -12.58 11.65 16.47
CA PRO A 130 -13.01 11.74 15.09
C PRO A 130 -13.03 10.36 14.45
N GLU A 131 -14.16 10.00 13.85
CA GLU A 131 -14.31 8.76 13.11
C GLU A 131 -13.63 8.88 11.75
N VAL A 132 -12.78 7.91 11.44
CA VAL A 132 -12.08 7.82 10.15
C VAL A 132 -12.77 6.73 9.33
N ASP A 133 -12.83 6.90 8.00
CA ASP A 133 -13.33 5.85 7.12
C ASP A 133 -12.35 4.66 7.10
N ASP A 134 -12.58 3.72 8.00
CA ASP A 134 -11.83 2.47 8.12
C ASP A 134 -11.93 1.61 6.85
N MET A 135 -13.01 1.71 6.08
CA MET A 135 -13.14 0.95 4.82
C MET A 135 -12.20 1.51 3.76
N ALA A 136 -12.14 2.83 3.62
CA ALA A 136 -11.23 3.50 2.68
C ALA A 136 -9.76 3.22 3.02
N LEU A 137 -9.38 3.24 4.30
CA LEU A 137 -8.03 2.89 4.73
C LEU A 137 -7.69 1.42 4.44
N ARG A 138 -8.61 0.49 4.73
CA ARG A 138 -8.39 -0.95 4.50
C ARG A 138 -8.21 -1.29 3.03
N GLN A 139 -8.88 -0.57 2.14
CA GLN A 139 -8.75 -0.76 0.69
C GLN A 139 -7.31 -0.60 0.21
N TYR A 140 -6.55 0.35 0.77
CA TYR A 140 -5.18 0.63 0.35
C TYR A 140 -4.11 0.07 1.29
N ASP A 141 -4.52 -0.62 2.37
CA ASP A 141 -3.60 -1.10 3.40
C ASP A 141 -2.59 -2.13 2.82
N PRO A 142 -1.27 -1.85 2.91
CA PRO A 142 -0.19 -2.76 2.56
C PRO A 142 -0.42 -4.23 2.97
N LYS A 143 -0.93 -4.46 4.19
CA LYS A 143 -1.17 -5.81 4.71
C LYS A 143 -2.30 -6.53 3.98
N THR A 144 -3.35 -5.80 3.63
CA THR A 144 -4.50 -6.35 2.91
C THR A 144 -4.11 -6.64 1.46
N ILE A 145 -3.42 -5.73 0.78
CA ILE A 145 -3.09 -5.87 -0.64
C ILE A 145 -2.20 -7.07 -0.91
N LYS A 146 -1.23 -7.34 -0.03
CA LYS A 146 -0.36 -8.53 -0.12
C LYS A 146 -1.15 -9.84 -0.24
N LEU A 147 -2.31 -9.90 0.42
CA LEU A 147 -3.13 -11.11 0.56
C LEU A 147 -4.33 -11.17 -0.41
N THR A 148 -4.74 -10.03 -0.99
CA THR A 148 -6.03 -9.92 -1.70
C THR A 148 -5.95 -9.45 -3.15
N GLY A 149 -4.80 -8.92 -3.60
CA GLY A 149 -4.64 -8.52 -5.00
C GLY A 149 -4.20 -9.69 -5.87
N GLY A 150 -5.08 -10.33 -6.63
CA GLY A 150 -4.71 -11.43 -7.55
C GLY A 150 -4.53 -12.79 -6.85
N ASP A 151 -4.09 -13.80 -7.60
CA ASP A 151 -3.78 -15.13 -7.05
C ASP A 151 -2.41 -15.08 -6.34
N PRO A 152 -2.37 -15.22 -4.99
CA PRO A 152 -1.14 -15.07 -4.23
C PRO A 152 -0.06 -16.11 -4.58
N LEU A 153 -0.42 -17.17 -5.32
CA LEU A 153 0.49 -18.24 -5.73
C LEU A 153 0.99 -18.10 -7.18
N SER A 154 0.50 -17.13 -7.95
CA SER A 154 0.89 -16.98 -9.36
C SER A 154 1.10 -15.53 -9.82
N ASP A 155 0.69 -14.54 -9.03
CA ASP A 155 0.78 -13.12 -9.41
C ASP A 155 2.05 -12.44 -8.86
N PHE A 156 3.18 -12.80 -9.48
CA PHE A 156 4.52 -12.27 -9.20
C PHE A 156 5.02 -11.34 -10.32
N VAL A 157 6.13 -10.63 -10.08
CA VAL A 157 6.82 -9.81 -11.10
C VAL A 157 7.67 -10.65 -12.06
N PHE A 158 7.78 -11.95 -11.79
CA PHE A 158 8.50 -12.93 -12.58
C PHE A 158 7.65 -14.21 -12.70
N THR A 159 7.95 -15.01 -13.70
CA THR A 159 7.32 -16.31 -13.97
C THR A 159 8.31 -17.43 -13.74
N LYS A 160 7.83 -18.69 -13.69
CA LYS A 160 8.72 -19.86 -13.66
C LYS A 160 9.72 -19.85 -14.83
N ALA A 161 9.27 -19.48 -16.03
CA ALA A 161 10.11 -19.41 -17.22
C ALA A 161 11.23 -18.38 -17.10
N ASP A 162 11.00 -17.26 -16.41
CA ASP A 162 12.05 -16.25 -16.17
C ASP A 162 13.15 -16.81 -15.25
N VAL A 163 12.78 -17.62 -14.25
CA VAL A 163 13.73 -18.30 -13.37
C VAL A 163 14.52 -19.35 -14.15
N GLU A 164 13.84 -20.19 -14.95
CA GLU A 164 14.49 -21.20 -15.78
C GLU A 164 15.48 -20.58 -16.78
N GLN A 165 15.08 -19.49 -17.44
CA GLN A 165 15.94 -18.75 -18.35
C GLN A 165 17.15 -18.16 -17.61
N TYR A 166 16.95 -17.54 -16.44
CA TYR A 166 18.06 -17.01 -15.65
C TYR A 166 19.08 -18.09 -15.29
N PHE A 167 18.61 -19.26 -14.88
CA PHE A 167 19.46 -20.40 -14.56
C PHE A 167 20.22 -20.90 -15.78
N ALA A 168 19.57 -21.01 -16.94
CA ALA A 168 20.22 -21.41 -18.19
C ALA A 168 21.29 -20.41 -18.67
N GLU A 169 21.10 -19.12 -18.42
CA GLU A 169 22.07 -18.07 -18.81
C GLU A 169 23.28 -17.95 -17.88
N HIS A 170 23.17 -18.46 -16.64
CA HIS A 170 24.18 -18.28 -15.59
C HIS A 170 24.76 -19.60 -15.04
N SER A 171 24.41 -20.74 -15.66
CA SER A 171 24.96 -22.08 -15.35
C SER A 171 26.23 -22.42 -16.12
#